data_AF-A0A8J9UVH8-F1
#
_entry.id   AF-A0A8J9UVH8-F1
#
_cell.length_a   1.000
_cell.length_b   1.000
_cell.length_c   1.000
_cell.angle_alpha   90.00
_cell.angle_beta   90.00
_cell.angle_gamma   90.00
#
_symmetry.space_group_name_H-M   'P 1'
#
loop_
_entity.id
_entity.type
_entity.pdbx_description
1 polymer ?
#
loop_
_entity_poly.entity_id
_entity_poly.type
_entity_poly.pdbx_seq_one_letter_code
_entity_poly.pdbx_strand_id
1 'polypeptide(L)'
;MVHYFIYAKDFSGSTEGVKHYHENGLKTLEQFKEDEKRIKEELLVGKEPQAQWVTLYLHWGDVCWEVNEDIVGMKHHTSGDVTELSNVHICERRDPGCLIRHLRKNYIIHESDRIKLLYIVTNGMISRESIDKCLELNKGVDYETVVFHAFNEDPEKIDLSVAAPFFKRNCIVYRNNELCDSTDISKEFDYDKINSDNFAVEMQQLMSYIKLKFMNKFKRDADVWKEIEKLDGLRNRMLIELSENTPKCPYFDRMEEKERRVLMRTFDVNELKNYIAMAYVMKTDVEEYVADMVHYIKGNKKSCSFDVLKLKSKVEEKQIDDDDFSDDEESNFVVRIDEETGIEILCLNA
;
A
#
# COMPACT_ATOMS: atom_id res chain seq x y z
N MET A 1 12.99 9.27 29.53
CA MET A 1 12.35 8.89 28.25
C MET A 1 13.21 9.42 27.12
N VAL A 2 13.62 8.54 26.22
CA VAL A 2 14.37 8.92 25.02
C VAL A 2 13.51 8.68 23.79
N HIS A 3 13.54 9.64 22.86
CA HIS A 3 12.97 9.53 21.53
C HIS A 3 14.08 9.31 20.52
N TYR A 4 14.02 8.16 19.83
CA TYR A 4 14.98 7.78 18.82
C TYR A 4 14.45 8.09 17.42
N PHE A 5 15.31 8.71 16.61
CA PHE A 5 15.14 8.94 15.18
C PHE A 5 16.27 8.18 14.49
N ILE A 6 15.94 7.14 13.73
CA ILE A 6 16.92 6.18 13.23
C ILE A 6 16.91 6.18 11.71
N TYR A 7 18.08 6.36 11.11
CA TYR A 7 18.31 6.18 9.68
C TYR A 7 19.20 4.95 9.47
N ALA A 8 18.62 3.85 8.99
CA ALA A 8 19.31 2.58 8.79
C ALA A 8 19.48 2.27 7.30
N LYS A 9 20.72 2.32 6.82
CA LYS A 9 21.09 2.08 5.41
C LYS A 9 21.74 0.71 5.23
N ASP A 10 21.24 -0.07 4.28
CA ASP A 10 21.81 -1.34 3.88
C ASP A 10 23.22 -1.10 3.33
N PHE A 11 24.16 -1.83 3.92
CA PHE A 11 25.59 -1.78 3.64
C PHE A 11 26.12 -3.20 3.38
N SER A 12 25.28 -4.07 2.82
CA SER A 12 25.67 -5.41 2.37
C SER A 12 26.36 -5.37 1.01
N GLY A 13 27.09 -6.43 0.66
CA GLY A 13 27.75 -6.56 -0.65
C GLY A 13 26.81 -6.41 -1.85
N SER A 14 25.49 -6.65 -1.67
CA SER A 14 24.49 -6.46 -2.72
C SER A 14 24.23 -4.99 -3.10
N THR A 15 24.75 -4.06 -2.31
CA THR A 15 24.67 -2.61 -2.57
C THR A 15 26.01 -2.04 -3.01
N GLU A 16 27.09 -2.81 -2.96
CA GLU A 16 28.45 -2.36 -3.24
C GLU A 16 28.60 -1.92 -4.70
N GLY A 17 29.05 -0.68 -4.91
CA GLY A 17 29.26 -0.13 -6.25
C GLY A 17 27.97 0.10 -7.05
N VAL A 18 26.79 -0.14 -6.46
CA VAL A 18 25.50 0.03 -7.14
C VAL A 18 25.15 1.52 -7.19
N LYS A 19 25.51 2.17 -8.30
CA LYS A 19 25.35 3.61 -8.51
C LYS A 19 23.90 4.08 -8.27
N HIS A 20 22.93 3.38 -8.85
CA HIS A 20 21.50 3.71 -8.69
C HIS A 20 21.05 3.70 -7.22
N TYR A 21 21.48 2.72 -6.44
CA TYR A 21 21.19 2.63 -5.00
C TYR A 21 21.80 3.80 -4.23
N HIS A 22 23.09 4.09 -4.45
CA HIS A 22 23.79 5.13 -3.69
C HIS A 22 23.34 6.56 -4.06
N GLU A 23 23.03 6.82 -5.33
CA GLU A 23 22.53 8.12 -5.78
C GLU A 23 21.16 8.45 -5.22
N ASN A 24 20.27 7.46 -5.21
CA ASN A 24 18.93 7.65 -4.65
C ASN A 24 18.94 7.61 -3.13
N GLY A 25 19.79 6.80 -2.51
CA GLY A 25 19.95 6.72 -1.05
C GLY A 25 20.53 7.97 -0.40
N LEU A 26 21.13 8.90 -1.16
CA LEU A 26 21.52 10.20 -0.60
C LEU A 26 20.29 11.10 -0.36
N LYS A 27 19.34 11.09 -1.30
CA LYS A 27 18.09 11.87 -1.20
C LYS A 27 17.24 11.45 0.00
N THR A 28 17.28 10.18 0.36
CA THR A 28 16.53 9.67 1.53
C THR A 28 17.07 10.17 2.86
N LEU A 29 18.37 10.50 2.93
CA LEU A 29 18.97 11.09 4.13
C LEU A 29 18.48 12.53 4.33
N GLU A 30 18.34 13.31 3.26
CA GLU A 30 17.77 14.65 3.30
C GLU A 30 16.31 14.60 3.76
N GLN A 31 15.52 13.70 3.16
CA GLN A 31 14.13 13.48 3.55
C GLN A 31 13.99 13.06 5.03
N PHE A 32 14.87 12.18 5.52
CA PHE A 32 14.89 11.78 6.92
C PHE A 32 15.07 12.98 7.87
N LYS A 33 15.99 13.89 7.55
CA LYS A 33 16.24 15.10 8.37
C LYS A 33 15.05 16.05 8.36
N GLU A 34 14.38 16.20 7.22
CA GLU A 34 13.16 17.01 7.11
C GLU A 34 12.02 16.43 7.96
N ASP A 35 11.80 15.11 7.85
CA ASP A 35 10.76 14.41 8.62
C ASP A 35 11.07 14.40 10.12
N GLU A 36 12.33 14.19 10.51
CA GLU A 36 12.79 14.31 11.89
C GLU A 36 12.52 15.72 12.44
N LYS A 37 12.88 16.77 11.69
CA LYS A 37 12.64 18.15 12.10
C LYS A 37 11.15 18.44 12.29
N ARG A 38 10.31 18.01 11.34
CA ARG A 38 8.85 18.16 11.44
C ARG A 38 8.28 17.48 12.69
N ILE A 39 8.64 16.22 12.93
CA ILE A 39 8.16 15.48 14.11
C ILE A 39 8.63 16.13 15.40
N LYS A 40 9.88 16.61 15.45
CA LYS A 40 10.43 17.35 16.58
C LYS A 40 9.63 18.63 16.85
N GLU A 41 9.29 19.40 15.82
CA GLU A 41 8.45 20.60 15.94
C GLU A 41 7.05 20.26 16.48
N GLU A 42 6.42 19.19 15.99
CA GLU A 42 5.12 18.70 16.48
C GLU A 42 5.17 18.30 17.97
N LEU A 43 6.25 17.61 18.38
CA LEU A 43 6.45 17.19 19.77
C LEU A 43 6.68 18.37 20.72
N LEU A 44 7.33 19.44 20.27
CA LEU A 44 7.55 20.66 21.08
C LEU A 44 6.25 21.43 21.34
N VAL A 45 5.32 21.40 20.39
CA VAL A 45 3.98 21.99 20.56
C VAL A 45 3.08 21.10 21.44
N GLY A 46 3.42 19.81 21.56
CA GLY A 46 2.67 18.81 22.33
C GLY A 46 2.98 18.73 23.83
N LYS A 47 2.51 17.63 24.46
CA LYS A 47 2.61 17.37 25.91
C LYS A 47 3.90 16.64 26.36
N GLU A 48 4.89 16.46 25.50
CA GLU A 48 6.15 15.73 25.81
C GLU A 48 7.43 16.61 25.84
N PRO A 49 7.44 17.82 26.46
CA PRO A 49 8.58 18.74 26.37
C PRO A 49 9.85 18.32 27.15
N GLN A 50 9.83 17.20 27.88
CA GLN A 50 10.95 16.73 28.71
C GLN A 50 11.69 15.50 28.16
N ALA A 51 11.38 15.06 26.94
CA ALA A 51 12.05 13.92 26.33
C ALA A 51 13.44 14.29 25.77
N GLN A 52 14.44 13.43 25.98
CA GLN A 52 15.71 13.53 25.26
C GLN A 52 15.52 12.99 23.84
N TRP A 53 16.09 13.66 22.84
CA TRP A 53 16.02 13.23 21.45
C TRP A 53 17.39 12.78 20.98
N VAL A 54 17.45 11.61 20.35
CA VAL A 54 18.68 11.01 19.86
C VAL A 54 18.49 10.60 18.41
N THR A 55 19.35 11.11 17.54
CA THR A 55 19.43 10.75 16.13
C THR A 55 20.52 9.71 15.95
N LEU A 56 20.21 8.59 15.29
CA LEU A 56 21.13 7.49 15.08
C LEU A 56 21.24 7.20 13.58
N TYR A 57 22.48 7.11 13.09
CA TYR A 57 22.77 6.65 11.74
C TYR A 57 23.39 5.26 11.82
N LEU A 58 22.75 4.29 11.16
CA LEU A 58 23.13 2.89 11.24
C LEU A 58 23.45 2.35 9.84
N HIS A 59 24.51 1.57 9.75
CA HIS A 59 24.69 0.61 8.67
C HIS A 59 24.21 -0.76 9.13
N TRP A 60 23.58 -1.51 8.21
CA TRP A 60 23.12 -2.86 8.47
C TRP A 60 23.39 -3.79 7.28
N GLY A 61 23.62 -5.06 7.57
CA GLY A 61 23.86 -6.13 6.60
C GLY A 61 23.75 -7.47 7.30
N ASP A 62 24.87 -8.09 7.58
CA ASP A 62 25.00 -9.25 8.49
C ASP A 62 25.11 -8.81 9.96
N VAL A 63 25.77 -7.67 10.18
CA VAL A 63 25.85 -6.97 11.46
C VAL A 63 25.29 -5.56 11.32
N CYS A 64 24.94 -4.95 12.44
CA CYS A 64 24.47 -3.57 12.50
C CYS A 64 25.36 -2.77 13.45
N TRP A 65 25.78 -1.59 13.00
CA TRP A 65 26.65 -0.68 13.75
C TRP A 65 26.31 0.78 13.47
N GLU A 66 26.63 1.63 14.44
CA GLU A 66 26.46 3.08 14.35
C GLU A 66 27.58 3.70 13.52
N VAL A 67 27.22 4.68 12.70
CA VAL A 67 28.13 5.48 11.87
C VAL A 67 27.83 6.96 12.06
N ASN A 68 28.78 7.81 11.68
CA ASN A 68 28.52 9.25 11.63
C ASN A 68 27.65 9.60 10.40
N GLU A 69 26.97 10.74 10.47
CA GLU A 69 26.16 11.28 9.38
C GLU A 69 26.94 11.38 8.06
N ASP A 70 28.18 11.88 8.11
CA ASP A 70 29.02 12.03 6.93
C ASP A 70 29.30 10.69 6.24
N ILE A 71 29.42 9.61 7.03
CA ILE A 71 29.74 8.27 6.54
C ILE A 71 28.50 7.60 5.94
N VAL A 72 27.31 7.82 6.52
CA VAL A 72 26.08 7.20 6.03
C VAL A 72 25.69 7.69 4.62
N GLY A 73 26.06 8.92 4.28
CA GLY A 73 25.85 9.55 2.98
C GLY A 73 26.89 9.19 1.91
N MET A 74 28.03 8.60 2.28
CA MET A 74 29.08 8.32 1.30
C MET A 74 28.65 7.26 0.27
N LYS A 75 28.97 7.56 -1.00
CA LYS A 75 28.95 6.59 -2.10
C LYS A 75 30.22 5.75 -1.99
N HIS A 76 30.15 4.44 -2.16
CA HIS A 76 31.35 3.65 -2.43
C HIS A 76 31.93 4.07 -3.79
N HIS A 77 32.76 5.10 -3.80
CA HIS A 77 33.69 5.39 -4.87
C HIS A 77 35.10 5.18 -4.33
N THR A 78 35.47 3.95 -4.01
CA THR A 78 36.87 3.61 -3.74
C THR A 78 37.51 3.04 -5.00
N SER A 79 37.67 3.90 -6.00
CA SER A 79 38.84 3.85 -6.87
C SER A 79 39.89 4.80 -6.28
N GLY A 80 40.63 4.33 -5.27
CA GLY A 80 41.78 5.04 -4.71
C GLY A 80 41.69 5.32 -3.20
N ASP A 81 42.67 4.77 -2.47
CA ASP A 81 43.21 5.25 -1.18
C ASP A 81 42.23 5.75 -0.11
N VAL A 82 41.45 4.84 0.47
CA VAL A 82 40.99 5.01 1.86
C VAL A 82 41.43 3.79 2.67
N THR A 83 42.65 3.86 3.20
CA THR A 83 43.23 2.88 4.12
C THR A 83 42.53 2.86 5.49
N GLU A 84 41.62 3.79 5.76
CA GLU A 84 40.87 3.92 7.03
C GLU A 84 39.57 3.10 7.09
N LEU A 85 39.07 2.54 5.98
CA LEU A 85 37.90 1.64 5.96
C LEU A 85 38.29 0.15 5.93
N SER A 86 39.56 -0.17 6.17
CA SER A 86 40.16 -1.52 6.08
C SER A 86 39.56 -2.58 7.03
N ASN A 87 38.57 -2.22 7.86
CA ASN A 87 37.85 -3.14 8.75
C ASN A 87 36.36 -3.28 8.43
N VAL A 88 35.83 -2.63 7.38
CA VAL A 88 34.42 -2.78 7.05
C VAL A 88 34.20 -4.12 6.37
N HIS A 89 33.70 -5.10 7.14
CA HIS A 89 33.32 -6.41 6.64
C HIS A 89 32.14 -6.26 5.68
N ILE A 90 32.44 -6.18 4.38
CA ILE A 90 31.43 -6.29 3.33
C ILE A 90 31.03 -7.77 3.28
N CYS A 91 29.89 -8.09 3.88
CA CYS A 91 29.39 -9.45 3.95
C CYS A 91 28.27 -9.68 2.93
N GLU A 92 28.27 -10.88 2.34
CA GLU A 92 27.27 -11.33 1.36
C GLU A 92 25.88 -11.59 1.98
N ARG A 93 25.82 -11.81 3.30
CA ARG A 93 24.61 -12.21 4.00
C ARG A 93 23.79 -11.01 4.46
N ARG A 94 22.49 -11.00 4.12
CA ARG A 94 21.51 -10.02 4.59
C ARG A 94 20.68 -10.58 5.72
N ASP A 95 20.84 -10.03 6.92
CA ASP A 95 20.04 -10.35 8.09
C ASP A 95 19.44 -9.05 8.66
N PRO A 96 18.23 -8.64 8.23
CA PRO A 96 17.54 -7.50 8.84
C PRO A 96 17.31 -7.67 10.36
N GLY A 97 17.45 -8.90 10.88
CA GLY A 97 17.40 -9.18 12.30
C GLY A 97 18.57 -8.58 13.07
N CYS A 98 19.70 -8.29 12.41
CA CYS A 98 20.82 -7.60 13.04
C CYS A 98 20.43 -6.20 13.53
N LEU A 99 19.61 -5.47 12.75
CA LEU A 99 19.06 -4.17 13.12
C LEU A 99 18.23 -4.30 14.41
N ILE A 100 17.28 -5.23 14.45
CA ILE A 100 16.41 -5.43 15.62
C ILE A 100 17.22 -5.80 16.86
N ARG A 101 18.19 -6.72 16.74
CA ARG A 101 19.06 -7.13 17.86
C ARG A 101 19.89 -5.95 18.36
N HIS A 102 20.42 -5.14 17.45
CA HIS A 102 21.19 -3.94 17.79
C HIS A 102 20.32 -2.92 18.54
N LEU A 103 19.11 -2.63 18.03
CA LEU A 103 18.19 -1.70 18.68
C LEU A 103 17.80 -2.15 20.09
N ARG A 104 17.47 -3.43 20.27
CA ARG A 104 17.15 -4.00 21.59
C ARG A 104 18.30 -3.93 22.57
N LYS A 105 19.51 -4.21 22.10
CA LYS A 105 20.69 -4.27 22.97
C LYS A 105 21.11 -2.88 23.45
N ASN A 106 20.98 -1.86 22.59
CA ASN A 106 21.63 -0.57 22.81
C ASN A 106 20.67 0.60 23.08
N TYR A 107 19.41 0.54 22.62
CA TYR A 107 18.53 1.72 22.62
C TYR A 107 17.12 1.47 23.17
N ILE A 108 16.60 0.25 23.12
CA ILE A 108 15.30 -0.11 23.73
C ILE A 108 15.57 -0.71 25.11
N ILE A 109 16.11 0.12 26.01
CA ILE A 109 16.53 -0.32 27.36
C ILE A 109 15.39 -0.14 28.36
N HIS A 110 14.66 0.98 28.28
CA HIS A 110 13.54 1.28 29.17
C HIS A 110 12.20 1.18 28.44
N GLU A 111 11.15 0.76 29.15
CA GLU A 111 9.79 0.69 28.60
C GLU A 111 9.24 2.06 28.14
N SER A 112 9.79 3.16 28.66
CA SER A 112 9.43 4.51 28.24
C SER A 112 10.08 4.94 26.93
N ASP A 113 11.11 4.22 26.46
CA ASP A 113 11.83 4.60 25.26
C ASP A 113 10.96 4.38 24.02
N ARG A 114 11.07 5.29 23.06
CA ARG A 114 10.21 5.30 21.87
C ARG A 114 11.06 5.50 20.62
N ILE A 115 10.84 4.66 19.62
CA ILE A 115 11.36 4.91 18.27
C ILE A 115 10.28 5.71 17.53
N LYS A 116 10.50 7.02 17.43
CA LYS A 116 9.58 7.96 16.78
C LYS A 116 9.62 7.81 15.26
N LEU A 117 10.81 7.58 14.72
CA LEU A 117 11.03 7.45 13.28
C LEU A 117 12.10 6.39 13.00
N LEU A 118 11.80 5.46 12.10
CA LEU A 118 12.74 4.46 11.59
C LEU A 118 12.74 4.46 10.06
N TYR A 119 13.82 4.93 9.46
CA TYR A 119 14.10 4.77 8.03
C TYR A 119 14.87 3.48 7.80
N ILE A 120 14.39 2.65 6.87
CA ILE A 120 15.08 1.45 6.39
C ILE A 120 15.31 1.64 4.89
N VAL A 121 16.58 1.75 4.50
CA VAL A 121 17.00 1.92 3.11
C VAL A 121 17.70 0.65 2.63
N THR A 122 17.28 0.06 1.51
CA THR A 122 17.82 -1.20 0.97
C THR A 122 17.65 -1.31 -0.54
N ASN A 123 18.18 -2.36 -1.17
CA ASN A 123 17.86 -2.72 -2.55
C ASN A 123 16.62 -3.62 -2.69
N GLY A 124 15.97 -3.96 -1.57
CA GLY A 124 14.67 -4.64 -1.54
C GLY A 124 14.75 -6.16 -1.73
N MET A 125 15.94 -6.76 -1.74
CA MET A 125 16.08 -8.20 -1.95
C MET A 125 16.43 -8.88 -0.61
N ILE A 126 15.56 -9.69 0.00
CA ILE A 126 15.91 -10.51 1.20
C ILE A 126 15.23 -11.87 1.12
N SER A 127 15.83 -12.90 1.71
CA SER A 127 15.22 -14.23 1.77
C SER A 127 14.03 -14.29 2.75
N ARG A 128 13.02 -15.09 2.41
CA ARG A 128 11.85 -15.31 3.26
C ARG A 128 12.20 -15.84 4.66
N GLU A 129 13.20 -16.70 4.76
CA GLU A 129 13.67 -17.24 6.04
C GLU A 129 14.16 -16.14 6.99
N SER A 130 14.86 -15.13 6.47
CA SER A 130 15.30 -13.98 7.28
C SER A 130 14.12 -13.15 7.76
N ILE A 131 13.07 -13.01 6.95
CA ILE A 131 11.86 -12.24 7.30
C ILE A 131 11.11 -12.90 8.46
N ASP A 132 10.92 -14.22 8.41
CA ASP A 132 10.21 -14.96 9.48
C ASP A 132 10.96 -14.86 10.82
N LYS A 133 12.31 -14.93 10.79
CA LYS A 133 13.14 -14.70 11.99
C LYS A 133 13.01 -13.27 12.51
N CYS A 134 12.91 -12.29 11.61
CA CYS A 134 12.74 -10.89 12.00
C CYS A 134 11.39 -10.65 12.68
N LEU A 135 10.31 -11.26 12.19
CA LEU A 135 8.99 -11.13 12.81
C LEU A 135 9.01 -11.52 14.30
N GLU A 136 9.61 -12.66 14.60
CA GLU A 136 9.77 -13.14 15.98
C GLU A 136 10.67 -12.23 16.80
N LEU A 137 11.82 -11.83 16.24
CA LEU A 137 12.74 -10.90 16.90
C LEU A 137 12.11 -9.54 17.16
N ASN A 138 11.12 -9.12 16.37
CA ASN A 138 10.53 -7.79 16.49
C ASN A 138 9.34 -7.70 17.44
N LYS A 139 8.90 -8.82 18.04
CA LYS A 139 7.76 -8.84 18.96
C LYS A 139 7.99 -7.96 20.18
N GLY A 140 7.13 -6.97 20.42
CA GLY A 140 7.24 -6.06 21.57
C GLY A 140 8.19 -4.87 21.37
N VAL A 141 8.79 -4.71 20.19
CA VAL A 141 9.38 -3.41 19.79
C VAL A 141 8.25 -2.52 19.29
N ASP A 142 8.25 -1.23 19.65
CA ASP A 142 7.24 -0.28 19.18
C ASP A 142 7.89 0.77 18.29
N TYR A 143 7.30 1.00 17.12
CA TYR A 143 7.70 2.04 16.17
C TYR A 143 6.49 2.93 15.92
N GLU A 144 6.67 4.25 16.03
CA GLU A 144 5.61 5.19 15.70
C GLU A 144 5.46 5.39 14.20
N THR A 145 6.59 5.60 13.52
CA THR A 145 6.64 5.73 12.06
C THR A 145 7.79 4.90 11.49
N VAL A 146 7.49 4.07 10.50
CA VAL A 146 8.47 3.31 9.72
C VAL A 146 8.40 3.76 8.27
N VAL A 147 9.54 4.24 7.75
CA VAL A 147 9.70 4.65 6.35
C VAL A 147 10.63 3.65 5.66
N PHE A 148 10.11 2.97 4.66
CA PHE A 148 10.86 2.01 3.87
C PHE A 148 11.20 2.56 2.50
N HIS A 149 12.49 2.62 2.18
CA HIS A 149 12.97 2.93 0.84
C HIS A 149 13.66 1.72 0.24
N ALA A 150 13.26 1.37 -0.98
CA ALA A 150 13.91 0.32 -1.72
C ALA A 150 14.30 0.77 -3.13
N PHE A 151 15.55 0.48 -3.51
CA PHE A 151 16.14 0.92 -4.78
C PHE A 151 16.69 -0.24 -5.60
N ASN A 152 16.18 -0.39 -6.81
CA ASN A 152 16.69 -1.35 -7.77
C ASN A 152 16.41 -0.82 -9.18
N GLU A 153 17.37 -0.99 -10.09
CA GLU A 153 17.17 -0.64 -11.51
C GLU A 153 16.07 -1.48 -12.14
N ASP A 154 15.86 -2.68 -11.60
CA ASP A 154 14.77 -3.59 -11.95
C ASP A 154 13.71 -3.58 -10.83
N PRO A 155 12.60 -2.83 -10.99
CA PRO A 155 11.59 -2.67 -9.94
C PRO A 155 10.93 -3.99 -9.50
N GLU A 156 10.93 -5.01 -10.36
CA GLU A 156 10.34 -6.32 -10.06
C GLU A 156 11.16 -7.11 -9.03
N LYS A 157 12.45 -6.77 -8.87
CA LYS A 157 13.33 -7.38 -7.86
C LYS A 157 13.14 -6.78 -6.46
N ILE A 158 12.32 -5.75 -6.34
CA ILE A 158 12.07 -5.07 -5.07
C ILE A 158 10.93 -5.77 -4.33
N ASP A 159 11.25 -6.38 -3.19
CA ASP A 159 10.32 -7.14 -2.35
C ASP A 159 9.95 -6.35 -1.09
N LEU A 160 8.66 -6.07 -0.89
CA LEU A 160 8.14 -5.36 0.29
C LEU A 160 8.28 -6.13 1.61
N SER A 161 8.39 -7.46 1.56
CA SER A 161 8.44 -8.28 2.76
C SER A 161 9.70 -8.03 3.59
N VAL A 162 10.70 -7.36 3.04
CA VAL A 162 11.87 -6.84 3.76
C VAL A 162 11.48 -5.98 4.96
N ALA A 163 10.55 -5.04 4.76
CA ALA A 163 10.14 -4.10 5.80
C ALA A 163 8.93 -4.57 6.59
N ALA A 164 8.24 -5.59 6.11
CA ALA A 164 7.04 -6.11 6.73
C ALA A 164 7.21 -6.53 8.21
N PRO A 165 8.37 -7.05 8.68
CA PRO A 165 8.59 -7.28 10.11
C PRO A 165 8.57 -6.01 10.96
N PHE A 166 8.86 -4.85 10.36
CA PHE A 166 8.94 -3.55 11.02
C PHE A 166 7.61 -2.80 10.97
N PHE A 167 6.75 -3.07 9.99
CA PHE A 167 5.46 -2.38 9.84
C PHE A 167 4.61 -2.48 11.11
N LYS A 168 4.48 -1.32 11.77
CA LYS A 168 3.67 -1.04 12.95
C LYS A 168 3.26 0.42 12.85
N ARG A 169 2.01 0.73 13.21
CA ARG A 169 1.47 2.09 13.18
C ARG A 169 1.66 2.77 11.82
N ASN A 170 2.28 3.93 11.74
CA ASN A 170 2.45 4.66 10.48
C ASN A 170 3.52 3.98 9.63
N CYS A 171 3.11 3.45 8.48
CA CYS A 171 3.97 2.79 7.53
C CYS A 171 4.00 3.58 6.23
N ILE A 172 5.18 4.02 5.81
CA ILE A 172 5.39 4.76 4.56
C ILE A 172 6.37 3.97 3.70
N VAL A 173 6.05 3.79 2.43
CA VAL A 173 6.75 2.87 1.55
C VAL A 173 7.06 3.54 0.22
N TYR A 174 8.34 3.56 -0.13
CA TYR A 174 8.87 4.11 -1.38
C TYR A 174 9.57 3.04 -2.22
N ARG A 175 9.30 3.06 -3.53
CA ARG A 175 10.01 2.27 -4.55
C ARG A 175 10.71 3.24 -5.48
N ASN A 176 12.04 3.20 -5.56
CA ASN A 176 12.80 4.13 -6.42
C ASN A 176 12.45 5.62 -6.20
N ASN A 177 12.24 6.03 -4.93
CA ASN A 177 11.78 7.36 -4.51
C ASN A 177 10.33 7.72 -4.88
N GLU A 178 9.56 6.81 -5.47
CA GLU A 178 8.13 6.98 -5.69
C GLU A 178 7.34 6.46 -4.49
N LEU A 179 6.45 7.30 -3.95
CA LEU A 179 5.56 6.90 -2.88
C LEU A 179 4.59 5.83 -3.38
N CYS A 180 4.61 4.66 -2.75
CA CYS A 180 3.75 3.55 -3.09
C CYS A 180 2.60 3.36 -2.10
N ASP A 181 2.89 3.48 -0.80
CA ASP A 181 1.89 3.38 0.27
C ASP A 181 2.26 4.31 1.42
N SER A 182 1.24 4.89 2.06
CA SER A 182 1.36 5.64 3.32
C SER A 182 0.10 5.39 4.13
N THR A 183 0.21 4.61 5.22
CA THR A 183 -0.98 4.18 5.96
C THR A 183 -0.65 3.90 7.43
N ASP A 184 -1.53 4.38 8.32
CA ASP A 184 -1.53 4.00 9.74
C ASP A 184 -2.26 2.67 9.94
N ILE A 185 -1.54 1.62 10.29
CA ILE A 185 -2.09 0.28 10.58
C ILE A 185 -2.31 0.04 12.08
N SER A 186 -2.12 1.04 12.95
CA SER A 186 -2.35 0.92 14.40
C SER A 186 -3.82 0.85 14.77
N LYS A 187 -4.65 1.59 14.03
CA LYS A 187 -6.10 1.67 14.25
C LYS A 187 -6.82 0.66 13.38
N GLU A 188 -8.00 0.24 13.81
CA GLU A 188 -8.89 -0.49 12.91
C GLU A 188 -9.40 0.46 11.83
N PHE A 189 -9.52 -0.05 10.60
CA PHE A 189 -10.13 0.70 9.52
C PHE A 189 -11.63 0.88 9.83
N ASP A 190 -12.13 2.10 9.66
CA ASP A 190 -13.55 2.40 9.77
C ASP A 190 -14.25 1.99 8.47
N TYR A 191 -14.93 0.84 8.49
CA TYR A 191 -15.64 0.31 7.32
C TYR A 191 -16.94 1.06 7.02
N ASP A 192 -17.50 1.78 8.00
CA ASP A 192 -18.79 2.45 7.87
C ASP A 192 -18.65 3.77 7.09
N LYS A 193 -17.44 4.32 6.97
CA LYS A 193 -17.17 5.54 6.19
C LYS A 193 -17.30 5.34 4.67
N ILE A 194 -17.23 4.10 4.17
CA ILE A 194 -17.29 3.79 2.73
C ILE A 194 -18.75 3.89 2.26
N ASN A 195 -19.01 4.69 1.23
CA ASN A 195 -20.30 4.80 0.56
C ASN A 195 -20.09 4.96 -0.96
N SER A 196 -21.17 5.03 -1.74
CA SER A 196 -21.11 5.18 -3.20
C SER A 196 -20.30 6.38 -3.67
N ASP A 197 -20.33 7.48 -2.91
CA ASP A 197 -19.76 8.77 -3.33
C ASP A 197 -18.24 8.81 -3.14
N ASN A 198 -17.72 8.13 -2.12
CA ASN A 198 -16.29 8.09 -1.80
C ASN A 198 -15.63 6.73 -2.08
N PHE A 199 -16.36 5.80 -2.69
CA PHE A 199 -15.96 4.41 -2.88
C PHE A 199 -14.54 4.26 -3.41
N ALA A 200 -14.19 4.93 -4.50
CA ALA A 200 -12.88 4.78 -5.14
C ALA A 200 -11.72 5.16 -4.21
N VAL A 201 -11.85 6.28 -3.47
CA VAL A 201 -10.80 6.78 -2.59
C VAL A 201 -10.69 5.92 -1.33
N GLU A 202 -11.81 5.61 -0.69
CA GLU A 202 -11.81 4.84 0.55
C GLU A 202 -11.43 3.37 0.33
N MET A 203 -11.77 2.81 -0.83
CA MET A 203 -11.36 1.46 -1.21
C MET A 203 -9.85 1.38 -1.43
N GLN A 204 -9.23 2.38 -2.06
CA GLN A 204 -7.78 2.44 -2.18
C GLN A 204 -7.10 2.45 -0.80
N GLN A 205 -7.61 3.27 0.13
CA GLN A 205 -7.09 3.30 1.50
C GLN A 205 -7.25 1.96 2.22
N LEU A 206 -8.39 1.30 2.04
CA LEU A 206 -8.65 -0.03 2.61
C LEU A 206 -7.68 -1.07 2.03
N MET A 207 -7.44 -1.07 0.73
CA MET A 207 -6.48 -1.97 0.08
C MET A 207 -5.07 -1.78 0.61
N SER A 208 -4.58 -0.53 0.76
CA SER A 208 -3.27 -0.24 1.37
C SER A 208 -3.20 -0.72 2.83
N TYR A 209 -4.26 -0.48 3.61
CA TYR A 209 -4.36 -0.97 4.98
C TYR A 209 -4.30 -2.50 5.05
N ILE A 210 -5.10 -3.22 4.23
CA ILE A 210 -5.10 -4.69 4.18
C ILE A 210 -3.74 -5.22 3.75
N LYS A 211 -3.14 -4.64 2.70
CA LYS A 211 -1.83 -5.02 2.18
C LYS A 211 -0.76 -4.93 3.27
N LEU A 212 -0.60 -3.77 3.91
CA LEU A 212 0.46 -3.56 4.90
C LEU A 212 0.20 -4.32 6.21
N LYS A 213 -1.03 -4.31 6.72
CA LYS A 213 -1.38 -4.96 8.01
C LYS A 213 -1.29 -6.47 7.95
N PHE A 214 -1.65 -7.07 6.81
CA PHE A 214 -1.70 -8.52 6.67
C PHE A 214 -0.51 -9.11 5.92
N MET A 215 0.44 -8.34 5.39
CA MET A 215 1.60 -8.85 4.62
C MET A 215 2.32 -10.04 5.27
N ASN A 216 2.41 -10.03 6.61
CA ASN A 216 3.13 -11.03 7.41
C ASN A 216 2.23 -11.88 8.33
N LYS A 217 0.91 -11.79 8.20
CA LYS A 217 -0.04 -12.60 8.97
C LYS A 217 -0.31 -13.94 8.30
N PHE A 218 -0.51 -15.01 9.07
CA PHE A 218 -0.84 -16.32 8.53
C PHE A 218 -2.35 -16.55 8.53
N LYS A 219 -2.87 -17.34 7.59
CA LYS A 219 -4.31 -17.65 7.44
C LYS A 219 -5.00 -18.14 8.73
N ARG A 220 -4.24 -18.73 9.67
CA ARG A 220 -4.77 -19.31 10.91
C ARG A 220 -4.88 -18.32 12.07
N ASP A 221 -4.45 -17.07 11.89
CA ASP A 221 -4.58 -16.04 12.93
C ASP A 221 -6.06 -15.68 13.14
N ALA A 222 -6.51 -15.58 14.40
CA ALA A 222 -7.90 -15.23 14.71
C ALA A 222 -8.29 -13.85 14.14
N ASP A 223 -7.34 -12.93 14.06
CA ASP A 223 -7.52 -11.60 13.48
C ASP A 223 -7.85 -11.67 11.97
N VAL A 224 -7.35 -12.68 11.26
CA VAL A 224 -7.60 -12.86 9.81
C VAL A 224 -9.06 -13.14 9.53
N TRP A 225 -9.68 -14.02 10.31
CA TRP A 225 -11.09 -14.37 10.12
C TRP A 225 -12.02 -13.18 10.40
N LYS A 226 -11.74 -12.43 11.46
CA LYS A 226 -12.49 -11.20 11.78
C LYS A 226 -12.41 -10.17 10.66
N GLU A 227 -11.24 -10.01 10.05
CA GLU A 227 -11.08 -9.07 8.94
C GLU A 227 -11.86 -9.51 7.69
N ILE A 228 -11.86 -10.82 7.39
CA ILE A 228 -12.65 -11.37 6.28
C ILE A 228 -14.15 -11.13 6.50
N GLU A 229 -14.65 -11.33 7.73
CA GLU A 229 -16.05 -11.05 8.07
C GLU A 229 -16.41 -9.57 7.88
N LYS A 230 -15.50 -8.65 8.24
CA LYS A 230 -15.69 -7.20 8.00
C LYS A 230 -15.76 -6.88 6.50
N LEU A 231 -14.88 -7.49 5.69
CA LEU A 231 -14.88 -7.34 4.23
C LEU A 231 -16.17 -7.88 3.59
N ASP A 232 -16.64 -9.05 4.02
CA ASP A 232 -17.91 -9.62 3.56
C ASP A 232 -19.10 -8.74 3.98
N GLY A 233 -19.06 -8.18 5.19
CA GLY A 233 -20.04 -7.20 5.68
C GLY A 233 -20.08 -5.93 4.82
N LEU A 234 -18.91 -5.37 4.49
CA LEU A 234 -18.78 -4.22 3.59
C LEU A 234 -19.37 -4.52 2.21
N ARG A 235 -19.03 -5.67 1.62
CA ARG A 235 -19.58 -6.10 0.33
C ARG A 235 -21.09 -6.07 0.35
N ASN A 236 -21.71 -6.77 1.31
CA ASN A 236 -23.16 -6.87 1.39
C ASN A 236 -23.81 -5.49 1.57
N ARG A 237 -23.26 -4.65 2.45
CA ARG A 237 -23.75 -3.29 2.68
C ARG A 237 -23.68 -2.44 1.41
N MET A 238 -22.55 -2.43 0.72
CA MET A 238 -22.36 -1.67 -0.52
C MET A 238 -23.29 -2.15 -1.63
N LEU A 239 -23.50 -3.46 -1.78
CA LEU A 239 -24.42 -3.99 -2.79
C LEU A 239 -25.88 -3.62 -2.52
N ILE A 240 -26.28 -3.57 -1.24
CA ILE A 240 -27.61 -3.08 -0.82
C ILE A 240 -27.73 -1.59 -1.14
N GLU A 241 -26.79 -0.77 -0.65
CA GLU A 241 -26.75 0.67 -0.87
C GLU A 241 -26.82 1.04 -2.35
N LEU A 242 -25.98 0.42 -3.18
CA LEU A 242 -25.98 0.64 -4.63
C LEU A 242 -27.30 0.21 -5.26
N SER A 243 -27.94 -0.85 -4.76
CA SER A 243 -29.24 -1.29 -5.29
C SER A 243 -30.39 -0.37 -4.89
N GLU A 244 -30.34 0.21 -3.69
CA GLU A 244 -31.32 1.18 -3.21
C GLU A 244 -31.18 2.54 -3.92
N ASN A 245 -29.93 2.96 -4.18
CA ASN A 245 -29.62 4.21 -4.86
C ASN A 245 -29.73 4.13 -6.39
N THR A 246 -29.78 2.93 -6.98
CA THR A 246 -29.99 2.78 -8.42
C THR A 246 -31.42 3.23 -8.76
N PRO A 247 -31.60 4.26 -9.62
CA PRO A 247 -32.93 4.73 -9.97
C PRO A 247 -33.74 3.60 -10.60
N LYS A 248 -34.94 3.34 -10.04
CA LYS A 248 -35.88 2.43 -10.66
C LYS A 248 -36.48 3.11 -11.87
N CYS A 249 -36.58 2.36 -12.96
CA CYS A 249 -37.22 2.83 -14.17
C CYS A 249 -38.67 3.25 -13.85
N PRO A 250 -39.03 4.54 -13.99
CA PRO A 250 -40.34 5.05 -13.58
C PRO A 250 -41.49 4.50 -14.42
N TYR A 251 -41.19 3.78 -15.50
CA TYR A 251 -42.16 3.16 -16.39
C TYR A 251 -42.82 1.90 -15.80
N PHE A 252 -42.27 1.32 -14.72
CA PHE A 252 -42.80 0.08 -14.12
C PHE A 252 -43.70 0.28 -12.89
N ASP A 253 -43.77 1.50 -12.33
CA ASP A 253 -44.66 1.80 -11.22
C ASP A 253 -45.92 2.56 -11.65
N ARG A 254 -47.02 2.29 -10.93
CA ARG A 254 -48.41 2.69 -11.19
C ARG A 254 -48.61 4.23 -11.25
N MET A 255 -48.17 4.86 -12.33
CA MET A 255 -48.34 6.30 -12.59
C MET A 255 -49.57 6.55 -13.47
N GLU A 256 -50.31 7.64 -13.21
CA GLU A 256 -51.44 8.01 -14.07
C GLU A 256 -50.97 8.45 -15.47
N GLU A 257 -51.81 8.20 -16.48
CA GLU A 257 -51.47 8.40 -17.90
C GLU A 257 -51.07 9.85 -18.25
N LYS A 258 -51.64 10.83 -17.53
CA LYS A 258 -51.32 12.26 -17.70
C LYS A 258 -49.94 12.61 -17.17
N GLU A 259 -49.55 12.07 -16.02
CA GLU A 259 -48.25 12.28 -15.40
C GLU A 259 -47.14 11.59 -16.21
N ARG A 260 -47.41 10.37 -16.69
CA ARG A 260 -46.49 9.63 -17.58
C ARG A 260 -46.15 10.41 -18.84
N ARG A 261 -47.14 11.06 -19.48
CA ARG A 261 -46.93 11.88 -20.69
C ARG A 261 -46.09 13.14 -20.44
N VAL A 262 -46.21 13.74 -19.25
CA VAL A 262 -45.39 14.91 -18.87
C VAL A 262 -43.95 14.46 -18.61
N LEU A 263 -43.78 13.38 -17.85
CA LEU A 263 -42.46 12.82 -17.55
C LEU A 263 -41.71 12.42 -18.83
N MET A 264 -42.37 11.73 -19.78
CA MET A 264 -41.75 11.35 -21.06
C MET A 264 -41.23 12.52 -21.89
N ARG A 265 -41.71 13.76 -21.68
CA ARG A 265 -41.22 14.94 -22.40
C ARG A 265 -39.96 15.54 -21.79
N THR A 266 -39.68 15.26 -20.52
CA THR A 266 -38.56 15.82 -19.76
C THR A 266 -37.56 14.76 -19.32
N PHE A 267 -37.86 13.48 -19.54
CA PHE A 267 -37.06 12.35 -19.09
C PHE A 267 -35.90 12.10 -20.04
N ASP A 268 -34.68 12.25 -19.52
CA ASP A 268 -33.47 11.87 -20.24
C ASP A 268 -33.19 10.37 -20.04
N VAL A 269 -33.52 9.58 -21.06
CA VAL A 269 -33.26 8.14 -21.07
C VAL A 269 -31.76 7.83 -21.02
N ASN A 270 -30.92 8.68 -21.61
CA ASN A 270 -29.48 8.46 -21.63
C ASN A 270 -28.89 8.72 -20.24
N GLU A 271 -29.36 9.75 -19.54
CA GLU A 271 -28.98 10.01 -18.15
C GLU A 271 -29.35 8.82 -17.25
N LEU A 272 -30.58 8.30 -17.33
CA LEU A 272 -30.98 7.10 -16.58
C LEU A 272 -30.08 5.89 -16.91
N LYS A 273 -29.85 5.62 -18.20
CA LYS A 273 -28.99 4.52 -18.65
C LYS A 273 -27.58 4.64 -18.09
N ASN A 274 -27.02 5.85 -18.07
CA ASN A 274 -25.70 6.13 -17.52
C ASN A 274 -25.66 5.88 -16.01
N TYR A 275 -26.65 6.34 -15.25
CA TYR A 275 -26.73 6.06 -13.81
C TYR A 275 -26.81 4.56 -13.52
N ILE A 276 -27.65 3.83 -14.25
CA ILE A 276 -27.78 2.37 -14.11
C ILE A 276 -26.45 1.69 -14.45
N ALA A 277 -25.81 2.07 -15.56
CA ALA A 277 -24.53 1.52 -15.96
C ALA A 277 -23.43 1.77 -14.91
N MET A 278 -23.32 2.99 -14.38
CA MET A 278 -22.37 3.32 -13.31
C MET A 278 -22.61 2.50 -12.05
N ALA A 279 -23.87 2.33 -11.64
CA ALA A 279 -24.21 1.51 -10.47
C ALA A 279 -23.82 0.04 -10.68
N TYR A 280 -24.02 -0.52 -11.88
CA TYR A 280 -23.56 -1.88 -12.20
C TYR A 280 -22.03 -1.99 -12.19
N VAL A 281 -21.31 -1.02 -12.77
CA VAL A 281 -19.84 -0.99 -12.73
C VAL A 281 -19.35 -0.97 -11.29
N MET A 282 -19.89 -0.10 -10.44
CA MET A 282 -19.51 -0.02 -9.03
C MET A 282 -19.83 -1.32 -8.27
N LYS A 283 -20.96 -1.99 -8.54
CA LYS A 283 -21.26 -3.29 -7.93
C LYS A 283 -20.22 -4.34 -8.30
N THR A 284 -19.83 -4.41 -9.57
CA THR A 284 -18.77 -5.31 -10.04
C THR A 284 -17.45 -4.99 -9.36
N ASP A 285 -17.07 -3.71 -9.30
CA ASP A 285 -15.83 -3.28 -8.67
C ASP A 285 -15.81 -3.60 -7.15
N VAL A 286 -16.94 -3.43 -6.44
CA VAL A 286 -17.09 -3.87 -5.04
C VAL A 286 -16.80 -5.36 -4.88
N GLU A 287 -17.38 -6.20 -5.74
CA GLU A 287 -17.18 -7.65 -5.67
C GLU A 287 -15.72 -8.04 -5.97
N GLU A 288 -15.13 -7.47 -7.02
CA GLU A 288 -13.74 -7.72 -7.41
C GLU A 288 -12.76 -7.32 -6.31
N TYR A 289 -12.86 -6.09 -5.79
CA TYR A 289 -11.89 -5.59 -4.80
C TYR A 289 -11.99 -6.33 -3.46
N VAL A 290 -13.21 -6.64 -3.01
CA VAL A 290 -13.39 -7.44 -1.79
C VAL A 290 -12.85 -8.86 -2.00
N ALA A 291 -13.11 -9.48 -3.14
CA ALA A 291 -12.59 -10.82 -3.44
C ALA A 291 -11.06 -10.83 -3.46
N ASP A 292 -10.43 -9.83 -4.10
CA ASP A 292 -8.98 -9.69 -4.16
C ASP A 292 -8.35 -9.52 -2.77
N MET A 293 -8.92 -8.67 -1.91
CA MET A 293 -8.46 -8.49 -0.53
C MET A 293 -8.61 -9.77 0.29
N VAL A 294 -9.76 -10.45 0.19
CA VAL A 294 -9.99 -11.73 0.88
C VAL A 294 -9.01 -12.79 0.39
N HIS A 295 -8.75 -12.86 -0.92
CA HIS A 295 -7.78 -13.78 -1.50
C HIS A 295 -6.35 -13.48 -1.00
N TYR A 296 -5.96 -12.20 -0.98
CA TYR A 296 -4.66 -11.77 -0.46
C TYR A 296 -4.47 -12.17 1.01
N ILE A 297 -5.47 -11.91 1.86
CA ILE A 297 -5.43 -12.27 3.29
C ILE A 297 -5.32 -13.78 3.47
N LYS A 298 -6.08 -14.57 2.71
CA LYS A 298 -6.09 -16.05 2.77
C LYS A 298 -4.85 -16.70 2.16
N GLY A 299 -4.11 -16.00 1.30
CA GLY A 299 -2.93 -16.53 0.63
C GLY A 299 -1.79 -16.87 1.60
N ASN A 300 -1.32 -18.12 1.57
CA ASN A 300 -0.13 -18.53 2.34
C ASN A 300 1.17 -17.93 1.79
N LYS A 301 1.18 -17.62 0.49
CA LYS A 301 2.25 -16.89 -0.19
C LYS A 301 1.68 -15.55 -0.62
N LYS A 302 1.78 -14.55 0.26
CA LYS A 302 1.41 -13.18 -0.08
C LYS A 302 2.41 -12.69 -1.12
N SER A 303 1.89 -12.11 -2.19
CA SER A 303 2.76 -11.41 -3.12
C SER A 303 3.26 -10.16 -2.41
N CYS A 304 4.59 -10.02 -2.38
CA CYS A 304 5.27 -8.90 -1.77
C CYS A 304 5.57 -7.81 -2.81
N SER A 305 5.01 -7.93 -4.02
CA SER A 305 5.10 -6.89 -5.03
C SER A 305 4.37 -5.63 -4.55
N PHE A 306 4.94 -4.49 -4.91
CA PHE A 306 4.37 -3.18 -4.64
C PHE A 306 3.03 -2.95 -5.33
N ASP A 307 2.75 -3.68 -6.41
CA ASP A 307 1.55 -3.48 -7.22
C ASP A 307 0.42 -4.44 -6.84
N VAL A 308 0.61 -5.23 -5.77
CA VAL A 308 -0.40 -6.14 -5.23
C VAL A 308 -1.52 -5.34 -4.59
N LEU A 309 -2.76 -5.68 -4.98
CA LEU A 309 -3.97 -4.96 -4.57
C LEU A 309 -4.02 -3.49 -5.05
N LYS A 310 -3.30 -3.13 -6.12
CA LYS A 310 -3.55 -1.83 -6.77
C LYS A 310 -4.82 -1.90 -7.59
N LEU A 311 -5.63 -0.84 -7.51
CA LEU A 311 -6.72 -0.63 -8.45
C LEU A 311 -6.14 -0.58 -9.86
N LYS A 312 -6.60 -1.48 -10.74
CA LYS A 312 -6.31 -1.38 -12.17
C LYS A 312 -7.02 -0.12 -12.65
N SER A 313 -6.26 0.89 -13.07
CA SER A 313 -6.84 1.98 -13.84
C SER A 313 -7.37 1.38 -15.14
N LYS A 314 -8.70 1.25 -15.28
CA LYS A 314 -9.35 0.81 -16.54
C LYS A 314 -9.21 1.85 -17.67
N VAL A 315 -8.39 2.88 -17.49
CA VAL A 315 -7.98 3.79 -18.56
C VAL A 315 -6.70 3.23 -19.16
N GLU A 316 -6.85 2.29 -20.09
CA GLU A 316 -5.87 2.21 -21.17
C GLU A 316 -5.97 3.56 -21.90
N GLU A 317 -4.96 4.41 -21.77
CA GLU A 317 -4.69 5.41 -22.80
C GLU A 317 -4.37 4.64 -24.09
N LYS A 318 -5.41 4.19 -24.80
CA LYS A 318 -5.28 3.98 -26.23
C LYS A 318 -4.94 5.36 -26.76
N GLN A 319 -3.69 5.56 -27.15
CA GLN A 319 -3.35 6.59 -28.12
C GLN A 319 -4.34 6.40 -29.27
N ILE A 320 -5.27 7.34 -29.42
CA ILE A 320 -6.05 7.47 -30.62
C ILE A 320 -5.03 7.95 -31.64
N ASP A 321 -4.44 7.01 -32.37
CA ASP A 321 -3.86 7.34 -33.67
C ASP A 321 -5.05 7.78 -34.53
N ASP A 322 -5.03 9.05 -34.92
CA ASP A 322 -6.06 9.78 -35.66
C ASP A 322 -6.15 9.34 -37.15
N ASP A 323 -5.90 8.07 -37.46
CA ASP A 323 -5.89 7.51 -38.81
C ASP A 323 -6.52 6.11 -38.84
N ASP A 324 -7.86 6.05 -38.70
CA ASP A 324 -8.77 5.23 -39.54
C ASP A 324 -10.19 5.24 -38.92
N PHE A 325 -10.92 6.34 -39.10
CA PHE A 325 -12.38 6.26 -39.15
C PHE A 325 -12.77 5.84 -40.57
N SER A 326 -12.84 4.53 -40.79
CA SER A 326 -13.78 4.00 -41.80
C SER A 326 -15.03 3.54 -41.08
N ASP A 327 -16.14 4.20 -41.40
CA ASP A 327 -17.50 3.79 -41.06
C ASP A 327 -17.74 2.36 -41.58
N ASP A 328 -18.03 1.42 -40.68
CA ASP A 328 -18.94 0.27 -40.82
C ASP A 328 -18.51 -0.92 -39.93
N GLU A 329 -18.90 -0.90 -38.65
CA GLU A 329 -19.17 -2.15 -37.92
C GLU A 329 -20.43 -1.97 -37.04
N GLU A 330 -21.60 -2.27 -37.62
CA GLU A 330 -22.82 -2.55 -36.86
C GLU A 330 -22.55 -3.73 -35.89
N SER A 331 -22.62 -3.48 -34.58
CA SER A 331 -22.45 -4.55 -33.59
C SER A 331 -23.63 -5.54 -33.67
N ASN A 332 -23.32 -6.82 -33.90
CA ASN A 332 -24.26 -7.93 -34.13
C ASN A 332 -25.01 -8.44 -32.86
N PHE A 333 -25.31 -7.57 -31.90
CA PHE A 333 -26.02 -7.96 -30.67
C PHE A 333 -27.54 -7.78 -30.82
N VAL A 334 -28.29 -8.88 -30.72
CA VAL A 334 -29.76 -8.83 -30.61
C VAL A 334 -30.14 -9.18 -29.18
N VAL A 335 -30.69 -8.20 -28.46
CA VAL A 335 -31.31 -8.42 -27.15
C VAL A 335 -32.70 -9.01 -27.38
N ARG A 336 -32.96 -10.21 -26.87
CA ARG A 336 -34.32 -10.77 -26.78
C ARG A 336 -34.73 -10.85 -25.32
N ILE A 337 -35.96 -10.44 -25.06
CA ILE A 337 -36.60 -10.53 -23.74
C ILE A 337 -37.34 -11.86 -23.69
N ASP A 338 -37.04 -12.69 -22.69
CA ASP A 338 -37.79 -13.90 -22.40
C ASP A 338 -39.18 -13.50 -21.85
N GLU A 339 -40.25 -13.84 -22.58
CA GLU A 339 -41.61 -13.40 -22.27
C GLU A 339 -42.20 -14.07 -21.00
N GLU A 340 -41.61 -15.15 -20.48
CA GLU A 340 -42.10 -15.81 -19.24
C GLU A 340 -41.40 -15.28 -17.98
N THR A 341 -40.14 -14.85 -18.07
CA THR A 341 -39.34 -14.45 -16.90
C THR A 341 -38.94 -12.98 -16.88
N GLY A 342 -39.07 -12.26 -18.00
CA GLY A 342 -38.74 -10.83 -18.11
C GLY A 342 -37.24 -10.54 -17.98
N ILE A 343 -36.39 -11.55 -18.08
CA ILE A 343 -34.92 -11.43 -18.04
C ILE A 343 -34.42 -11.21 -19.48
N GLU A 344 -33.55 -10.21 -19.66
CA GLU A 344 -32.86 -9.98 -20.93
C GLU A 344 -31.74 -11.01 -21.12
N ILE A 345 -31.81 -11.78 -22.20
CA ILE A 345 -30.77 -12.74 -22.58
C ILE A 345 -30.00 -12.16 -23.77
N LEU A 346 -28.69 -11.95 -23.56
CA LEU A 346 -27.76 -11.57 -24.62
C LEU A 346 -27.38 -12.82 -25.43
N CYS A 347 -27.81 -12.88 -26.68
CA CYS A 347 -27.40 -13.93 -27.62
C CYS A 347 -26.48 -13.36 -28.70
N LEU A 348 -25.34 -14.02 -28.93
CA LEU A 348 -24.49 -13.80 -30.09
C LEU A 348 -25.14 -14.49 -31.30
N ASN A 349 -25.39 -13.76 -32.39
CA ASN A 349 -25.71 -14.41 -33.65
C ASN A 349 -24.45 -15.11 -34.16
N ALA A 350 -24.57 -16.42 -34.41
CA ALA A 350 -23.50 -17.25 -34.96
C ALA A 350 -23.16 -16.91 -36.41
#